data_AF-A0A395T4F0-F1
#
_entry.id   AF-A0A395T4F0-F1
#
_cell.length_a   1.000
_cell.length_b   1.000
_cell.length_c   1.000
_cell.angle_alpha   90.00
_cell.angle_beta   90.00
_cell.angle_gamma   90.00
#
_symmetry.space_group_name_H-M   'P 1'
#
loop_
_entity.id
_entity.type
_entity.pdbx_description
1 polymer ?
#
loop_
_entity_poly.entity_id
_entity_poly.type
_entity_poly.pdbx_seq_one_letter_code
_entity_poly.pdbx_strand_id
1 'polypeptide(L)'
;MQTVISKTRHLESLVGENSVLILDFAQWTVNYMRNIVNHDSSCITTNTGSKTLPTNLWHRVLSLVEDDWEGRFCRPVYAVGMCSAQLNGTGPEPALVCKIINTWWSFGDIEEVTVLEHCENYLKNLSYEPKGFEEGDCIVECPFQLSKTGFPDKSCTIPTSHLCAKNAFLHYDATAPDMIAWCEDGECGLCDNNRGFAKASGRSWPKIIDEWRCWNGQCLSTYTKSLCPLCMGIEYARTSIEETYKDDAYYSTEGEFYEWEAMYREWENERLVELGYLH
;
A
#
# COMPACT_ATOMS: atom_id res chain seq x y z
N MET A 1 5.21 -1.09 4.46
CA MET A 1 3.92 -1.32 5.15
C MET A 1 4.02 -2.46 6.19
N GLN A 2 3.34 -2.37 7.33
CA GLN A 2 3.40 -3.40 8.39
C GLN A 2 2.12 -4.27 8.43
N THR A 3 2.28 -5.57 8.73
CA THR A 3 1.14 -6.49 8.88
C THR A 3 0.50 -6.31 10.26
N VAL A 4 -0.82 -6.24 10.30
CA VAL A 4 -1.55 -6.24 11.59
C VAL A 4 -1.46 -7.63 12.22
N ILE A 5 -0.63 -7.77 13.26
CA ILE A 5 -0.61 -8.96 14.15
C ILE A 5 -1.14 -8.50 15.51
N SER A 6 -2.31 -9.00 15.91
CA SER A 6 -3.08 -8.32 16.96
C SER A 6 -2.70 -8.70 18.39
N LYS A 7 -2.37 -7.67 19.18
CA LYS A 7 -2.84 -7.48 20.57
C LYS A 7 -3.88 -6.36 20.55
N THR A 8 -4.96 -6.46 21.34
CA THR A 8 -6.11 -5.53 21.35
C THR A 8 -5.74 -4.04 21.41
N ARG A 9 -4.72 -3.67 22.17
CA ARG A 9 -4.27 -2.26 22.29
C ARG A 9 -3.78 -1.64 20.98
N HIS A 10 -3.21 -2.42 20.07
CA HIS A 10 -2.79 -1.90 18.76
C HIS A 10 -4.01 -1.53 17.91
N LEU A 11 -5.08 -2.33 17.97
CA LEU A 11 -6.31 -2.06 17.24
C LEU A 11 -7.03 -0.80 17.76
N GLU A 12 -7.01 -0.59 19.09
CA GLU A 12 -7.56 0.63 19.70
C GLU A 12 -6.83 1.90 19.24
N SER A 13 -5.50 1.85 19.05
CA SER A 13 -4.73 2.97 18.48
C SER A 13 -5.17 3.30 17.07
N LEU A 14 -5.28 2.28 16.20
CA LEU A 14 -5.71 2.45 14.80
C LEU A 14 -7.13 3.05 14.71
N VAL A 15 -8.03 2.65 15.61
CA VAL A 15 -9.36 3.25 15.72
C VAL A 15 -9.28 4.71 16.17
N GLY A 16 -8.47 5.02 17.18
CA GLY A 16 -8.33 6.38 17.71
C GLY A 16 -7.73 7.37 16.70
N GLU A 17 -6.81 6.89 15.86
CA GLU A 17 -6.12 7.69 14.84
C GLU A 17 -6.94 7.82 13.54
N ASN A 18 -8.02 7.05 13.37
CA ASN A 18 -8.74 6.93 12.11
C ASN A 18 -7.80 6.67 10.92
N SER A 19 -6.78 5.82 11.12
CA SER A 19 -5.77 5.56 10.09
C SER A 19 -6.37 4.79 8.91
N VAL A 20 -5.86 5.10 7.72
CA VAL A 20 -6.14 4.32 6.52
C VAL A 20 -5.29 3.05 6.55
N LEU A 21 -5.94 1.94 6.24
CA LEU A 21 -5.41 0.59 6.17
C LEU A 21 -5.64 0.05 4.76
N ILE A 22 -4.80 -0.88 4.32
CA ILE A 22 -5.01 -1.61 3.06
C ILE A 22 -5.51 -3.01 3.40
N LEU A 23 -6.69 -3.35 2.91
CA LEU A 23 -7.31 -4.66 3.04
C LEU A 23 -7.21 -5.41 1.72
N ASP A 24 -6.45 -6.50 1.70
CA ASP A 24 -6.47 -7.51 0.64
C ASP A 24 -7.71 -8.41 0.82
N PHE A 25 -8.75 -8.15 0.02
CA PHE A 25 -9.99 -8.93 0.09
C PHE A 25 -9.80 -10.38 -0.37
N ALA A 26 -8.88 -10.63 -1.31
CA ALA A 26 -8.63 -11.97 -1.80
C ALA A 26 -8.01 -12.82 -0.69
N GLN A 27 -6.93 -12.32 -0.09
CA GLN A 27 -6.25 -13.03 1.00
C GLN A 27 -7.13 -13.12 2.25
N TRP A 28 -7.91 -12.08 2.56
CA TRP A 28 -8.88 -12.13 3.65
C TRP A 28 -9.94 -13.20 3.41
N THR A 29 -10.50 -13.30 2.20
CA THR A 29 -11.50 -14.30 1.83
C THR A 29 -10.93 -15.71 1.93
N VAL A 30 -9.72 -15.93 1.41
CA VAL A 30 -9.03 -17.22 1.51
C VAL A 30 -8.79 -17.59 2.98
N ASN A 31 -8.31 -16.64 3.79
CA ASN A 31 -8.09 -16.86 5.22
C ASN A 31 -9.39 -17.14 5.98
N TYR A 32 -10.46 -16.40 5.66
CA TYR A 32 -11.79 -16.59 6.22
C TYR A 32 -12.29 -18.01 5.92
N MET A 33 -12.23 -18.42 4.66
CA MET A 33 -12.65 -19.76 4.22
C MET A 33 -11.80 -20.85 4.86
N ARG A 34 -10.48 -20.66 4.93
CA ARG A 34 -9.56 -21.57 5.62
C ARG A 34 -9.92 -21.72 7.10
N ASN A 35 -10.23 -20.61 7.77
CA ASN A 35 -10.62 -20.64 9.18
C ASN A 35 -11.91 -21.44 9.39
N ILE A 36 -12.92 -21.23 8.54
CA ILE A 36 -14.17 -22.01 8.58
C ILE A 36 -13.89 -23.49 8.34
N VAL A 37 -13.15 -23.83 7.28
CA VAL A 37 -12.87 -25.23 6.89
C VAL A 37 -12.12 -25.99 7.98
N ASN A 38 -11.20 -25.33 8.70
CA ASN A 38 -10.43 -25.92 9.80
C ASN A 38 -11.28 -26.20 11.05
N HIS A 39 -12.30 -25.38 11.29
CA HIS A 39 -13.18 -25.53 12.47
C HIS A 39 -14.35 -26.47 12.16
N ASP A 40 -15.08 -26.20 11.09
CA ASP A 40 -16.20 -27.01 10.63
C ASP A 40 -16.51 -26.75 9.14
N SER A 41 -16.04 -27.65 8.27
CA SER A 41 -16.29 -27.59 6.83
C SER A 41 -17.76 -27.83 6.45
N SER A 42 -18.59 -28.33 7.38
CA SER A 42 -20.03 -28.49 7.16
C SER A 42 -20.80 -27.16 7.13
N CYS A 43 -20.18 -26.09 7.64
CA CYS A 43 -20.71 -24.73 7.54
C CYS A 43 -20.74 -24.18 6.11
N ILE A 44 -20.05 -24.83 5.16
CA ILE A 44 -20.05 -24.42 3.75
C ILE A 44 -20.87 -25.41 2.95
N THR A 45 -22.07 -24.99 2.56
CA THR A 45 -23.03 -25.82 1.82
C THR A 45 -23.28 -25.24 0.42
N THR A 46 -23.58 -26.12 -0.53
CA THR A 46 -24.10 -25.68 -1.85
C THR A 46 -25.41 -24.92 -1.68
N ASN A 47 -25.74 -24.00 -2.60
CA ASN A 47 -27.03 -23.26 -2.63
C ASN A 47 -28.28 -24.17 -2.58
N THR A 48 -28.14 -25.46 -2.95
CA THR A 48 -29.19 -26.48 -2.87
C THR A 48 -29.22 -27.29 -1.55
N GLY A 49 -28.43 -26.87 -0.56
CA GLY A 49 -28.63 -27.15 0.87
C GLY A 49 -28.24 -28.53 1.43
N SER A 50 -27.61 -29.42 0.67
CA SER A 50 -27.43 -30.81 1.16
C SER A 50 -26.09 -31.48 0.87
N LYS A 51 -25.16 -30.81 0.18
CA LYS A 51 -23.82 -31.35 -0.07
C LYS A 51 -22.76 -30.42 0.49
N THR A 52 -21.86 -30.99 1.28
CA THR A 52 -20.65 -30.36 1.80
C THR A 52 -19.45 -31.04 1.15
N LEU A 53 -18.41 -30.26 0.83
CA LEU A 53 -17.15 -30.83 0.38
C LEU A 53 -16.35 -31.30 1.60
N PRO A 54 -15.71 -32.48 1.54
CA PRO A 54 -14.71 -32.89 2.52
C PRO A 54 -13.62 -31.82 2.70
N THR A 55 -13.14 -31.67 3.94
CA THR A 55 -12.09 -30.69 4.33
C THR A 55 -10.86 -30.75 3.42
N ASN A 56 -10.41 -31.94 3.02
CA ASN A 56 -9.25 -32.10 2.13
C ASN A 56 -9.47 -31.56 0.71
N LEU A 57 -10.72 -31.56 0.20
CA LEU A 57 -11.03 -30.96 -1.09
C LEU A 57 -11.08 -29.44 -0.99
N TRP A 58 -11.62 -28.90 0.11
CA TRP A 58 -11.55 -27.46 0.38
C TRP A 58 -10.12 -26.94 0.42
N HIS A 59 -9.20 -27.64 1.08
CA HIS A 59 -7.79 -27.22 1.09
C HIS A 59 -7.16 -27.20 -0.30
N ARG A 60 -7.52 -28.13 -1.19
CA ARG A 60 -7.06 -28.11 -2.59
C ARG A 60 -7.66 -26.95 -3.38
N VAL A 61 -8.94 -26.63 -3.17
CA VAL A 61 -9.56 -25.46 -3.79
C VAL A 61 -8.87 -24.19 -3.33
N LEU A 62 -8.63 -24.05 -2.03
CA LEU A 62 -7.96 -22.88 -1.47
C LEU A 62 -6.53 -22.73 -1.98
N SER A 63 -5.77 -23.83 -2.13
CA SER A 63 -4.43 -23.75 -2.71
C SER A 63 -4.47 -23.29 -4.18
N LEU A 64 -5.41 -23.81 -4.97
CA LEU A 64 -5.57 -23.38 -6.37
C LEU A 64 -5.95 -21.91 -6.48
N VAL A 65 -6.79 -21.40 -5.58
CA VAL A 65 -7.17 -19.98 -5.55
C VAL A 65 -5.99 -19.09 -5.15
N GLU A 66 -5.11 -19.56 -4.26
CA GLU A 66 -3.89 -18.82 -3.90
C GLU A 66 -2.90 -18.73 -5.06
N ASP A 67 -2.84 -19.77 -5.92
CA ASP A 67 -1.89 -19.84 -7.03
C ASP A 67 -2.34 -19.08 -8.29
N ASP A 68 -3.65 -18.86 -8.48
CA ASP A 68 -4.26 -18.43 -9.77
C ASP A 68 -4.90 -17.02 -9.72
N TRP A 69 -4.75 -16.29 -8.62
CA TRP A 69 -5.43 -15.00 -8.44
C TRP A 69 -4.67 -13.84 -9.11
N GLU A 70 -4.91 -13.65 -10.42
CA GLU A 70 -4.30 -12.59 -11.24
C GLU A 70 -4.73 -11.15 -10.89
N GLY A 71 -5.58 -10.91 -9.88
CA GLY A 71 -6.10 -9.57 -9.62
C GLY A 71 -6.21 -9.24 -8.14
N ARG A 72 -5.13 -8.75 -7.51
CA ARG A 72 -5.16 -8.28 -6.11
C ARG A 72 -6.32 -7.30 -5.92
N PHE A 73 -7.35 -7.72 -5.19
CA PHE A 73 -8.52 -6.88 -4.92
C PHE A 73 -8.30 -6.17 -3.59
N CYS A 74 -7.32 -5.29 -3.56
CA CYS A 74 -6.99 -4.52 -2.37
C CYS A 74 -7.88 -3.27 -2.33
N ARG A 75 -8.31 -2.88 -1.13
CA ARG A 75 -9.01 -1.61 -0.95
C ARG A 75 -8.53 -0.87 0.28
N PRO A 76 -8.50 0.47 0.21
CA PRO A 76 -8.35 1.29 1.39
C PRO A 76 -9.57 1.15 2.29
N VAL A 77 -9.33 0.96 3.58
CA VAL A 77 -10.35 0.94 4.63
C VAL A 77 -9.87 1.80 5.79
N TYR A 78 -10.77 2.23 6.67
CA TYR A 78 -10.38 2.91 7.91
C TYR A 78 -11.13 2.32 9.09
N ALA A 79 -10.43 2.18 10.21
CA ALA A 79 -11.00 1.65 11.43
C ALA A 79 -11.97 2.67 12.05
N VAL A 80 -13.17 2.23 12.41
CA VAL A 80 -14.20 3.09 13.03
C VAL A 80 -14.59 2.67 14.44
N GLY A 81 -14.17 1.48 14.86
CA GLY A 81 -14.48 0.97 16.18
C GLY A 81 -14.16 -0.50 16.34
N MET A 82 -14.41 -1.01 17.53
CA MET A 82 -14.47 -2.44 17.79
C MET A 82 -15.88 -2.85 18.20
N CYS A 83 -16.28 -4.05 17.82
CA CYS A 83 -17.53 -4.68 18.24
C CYS A 83 -17.26 -6.11 18.71
N SER A 84 -18.34 -6.82 19.05
CA SER A 84 -18.27 -8.26 19.26
C SER A 84 -18.87 -8.99 18.06
N ALA A 85 -18.12 -9.93 17.49
CA ALA A 85 -18.56 -10.82 16.43
C ALA A 85 -18.68 -12.25 16.96
N GLN A 86 -19.67 -12.99 16.48
CA GLN A 86 -19.84 -14.40 16.80
C GLN A 86 -19.54 -15.23 15.56
N LEU A 87 -18.43 -15.97 15.59
CA LEU A 87 -18.10 -16.95 14.54
C LEU A 87 -18.66 -18.31 14.95
N ASN A 88 -19.52 -18.87 14.10
CA ASN A 88 -20.07 -20.24 14.11
C ASN A 88 -19.82 -21.04 15.40
N GLY A 89 -20.66 -20.83 16.42
CA GLY A 89 -20.74 -21.68 17.62
C GLY A 89 -19.68 -21.43 18.70
N THR A 90 -18.66 -20.60 18.44
CA THR A 90 -17.78 -20.09 19.49
C THR A 90 -18.42 -18.87 20.18
N GLY A 91 -17.99 -18.58 21.41
CA GLY A 91 -18.47 -17.42 22.15
C GLY A 91 -18.16 -16.10 21.41
N PRO A 92 -18.82 -15.00 21.79
CA PRO A 92 -18.53 -13.67 21.24
C PRO A 92 -17.03 -13.35 21.36
N GLU A 93 -16.39 -12.97 20.25
CA GLU A 93 -15.01 -12.48 20.22
C GLU A 93 -14.96 -10.99 19.81
N PRO A 94 -13.89 -10.26 20.16
CA PRO A 94 -13.68 -8.91 19.65
C PRO A 94 -13.46 -8.90 18.13
N ALA A 95 -13.97 -7.87 17.46
CA ALA A 95 -13.79 -7.67 16.05
C ALA A 95 -13.56 -6.19 15.73
N LEU A 96 -12.66 -5.93 14.78
CA LEU A 96 -12.42 -4.62 14.23
C LEU A 96 -13.51 -4.30 13.21
N VAL A 97 -14.13 -3.13 13.32
CA VAL A 97 -15.08 -2.62 12.32
C VAL A 97 -14.35 -1.60 11.47
N CYS A 98 -14.30 -1.86 10.17
CA CYS A 98 -13.71 -0.97 9.19
C CYS A 98 -14.75 -0.50 8.18
N LYS A 99 -14.64 0.75 7.73
CA LYS A 99 -15.40 1.26 6.60
C LYS A 99 -14.54 1.25 5.34
N ILE A 100 -15.15 0.84 4.23
CA ILE A 100 -14.47 0.80 2.93
C ILE A 100 -14.45 2.19 2.31
N ILE A 101 -13.25 2.64 1.94
CA ILE A 101 -13.06 3.84 1.13
C ILE A 101 -13.21 3.42 -0.33
N ASN A 102 -14.19 4.00 -1.02
CA ASN A 102 -14.53 3.61 -2.39
C ASN A 102 -14.09 4.64 -3.44
N THR A 103 -13.71 5.83 -2.99
CA THR A 103 -13.49 6.99 -3.84
C THR A 103 -12.43 7.85 -3.19
N TRP A 104 -11.36 8.09 -3.94
CA TRP A 104 -10.29 9.00 -3.57
C TRP A 104 -9.71 9.67 -4.82
N TRP A 105 -8.94 10.73 -4.62
CA TRP A 105 -8.13 11.31 -5.68
C TRP A 105 -6.90 10.44 -5.93
N SER A 106 -6.64 10.11 -7.20
CA SER A 106 -5.47 9.33 -7.63
C SER A 106 -4.17 9.93 -7.11
N PHE A 107 -3.43 9.16 -6.30
CA PHE A 107 -2.12 9.56 -5.80
C PHE A 107 -1.08 9.60 -6.92
N GLY A 108 -1.29 8.84 -7.99
CA GLY A 108 -0.51 8.93 -9.22
C GLY A 108 -0.46 10.34 -9.81
N ASP A 109 -1.53 11.12 -9.70
CA ASP A 109 -1.60 12.41 -10.39
C ASP A 109 -0.90 13.57 -9.63
N ILE A 110 -0.14 13.27 -8.57
CA ILE A 110 0.50 14.29 -7.72
C ILE A 110 1.78 14.83 -8.37
N GLU A 111 1.83 16.14 -8.61
CA GLU A 111 2.97 16.80 -9.26
C GLU A 111 3.92 17.54 -8.29
N GLU A 112 3.56 17.67 -7.02
CA GLU A 112 4.27 18.50 -6.02
C GLU A 112 4.58 17.72 -4.74
N VAL A 113 5.77 17.93 -4.16
CA VAL A 113 6.23 17.26 -2.94
C VAL A 113 5.32 17.59 -1.74
N THR A 114 4.96 18.87 -1.60
CA THR A 114 4.10 19.36 -0.51
C THR A 114 2.73 18.70 -0.51
N VAL A 115 2.14 18.50 -1.68
CA VAL A 115 0.85 17.82 -1.84
C VAL A 115 0.97 16.35 -1.42
N LEU A 116 2.04 15.67 -1.84
CA LEU A 116 2.31 14.29 -1.44
C LEU A 116 2.45 14.15 0.08
N GLU A 117 3.18 15.06 0.74
CA GLU A 117 3.32 15.07 2.20
C GLU A 117 1.97 15.23 2.92
N HIS A 118 1.09 16.10 2.42
CA HIS A 118 -0.26 16.23 2.98
C HIS A 118 -1.08 14.96 2.80
N CYS A 119 -1.02 14.33 1.62
CA CYS A 119 -1.70 13.06 1.35
C CYS A 119 -1.19 11.93 2.27
N GLU A 120 0.11 11.84 2.53
CA GLU A 120 0.67 10.88 3.49
C GLU A 120 0.20 11.15 4.94
N ASN A 121 0.03 12.41 5.32
CA ASN A 121 -0.53 12.74 6.63
C ASN A 121 -2.00 12.32 6.76
N TYR A 122 -2.81 12.46 5.71
CA TYR A 122 -4.18 11.96 5.70
C TYR A 122 -4.28 10.43 5.78
N LEU A 123 -3.32 9.70 5.19
CA LEU A 123 -3.24 8.23 5.34
C LEU A 123 -3.03 7.81 6.80
N LYS A 124 -2.20 8.56 7.53
CA LYS A 124 -1.92 8.30 8.97
C LYS A 124 -3.10 8.70 9.86
N ASN A 125 -3.73 9.83 9.56
CA ASN A 125 -4.84 10.37 10.33
C ASN A 125 -5.82 11.11 9.41
N LEU A 126 -7.01 10.53 9.21
CA LEU A 126 -8.07 11.14 8.39
C LEU A 126 -8.62 12.47 8.94
N SER A 127 -8.35 12.78 10.21
CA SER A 127 -8.69 14.06 10.85
C SER A 127 -7.52 15.06 10.82
N TYR A 128 -6.48 14.79 10.04
CA TYR A 128 -5.38 15.71 9.81
C TYR A 128 -5.92 17.05 9.27
N GLU A 129 -5.48 18.14 9.91
CA GLU A 129 -5.75 19.50 9.44
C GLU A 129 -4.42 20.10 9.00
N PRO A 130 -4.24 20.37 7.70
CA PRO A 130 -3.02 20.98 7.20
C PRO A 130 -2.83 22.38 7.80
N LYS A 131 -1.60 22.66 8.25
CA LYS A 131 -1.21 23.94 8.89
C LYS A 131 -0.18 24.65 8.02
N GLY A 132 -0.21 25.98 8.03
CA GLY A 132 0.87 26.80 7.50
C GLY A 132 0.71 27.26 6.05
N PHE A 133 -0.50 27.25 5.50
CA PHE A 133 -0.75 27.88 4.20
C PHE A 133 -0.63 29.40 4.32
N GLU A 134 0.21 30.00 3.48
CA GLU A 134 0.17 31.43 3.21
C GLU A 134 -1.02 31.76 2.29
N GLU A 135 -1.41 33.04 2.26
CA GLU A 135 -2.52 33.51 1.44
C GLU A 135 -2.19 33.33 -0.05
N GLY A 136 -2.71 32.25 -0.66
CA GLY A 136 -2.47 31.89 -2.06
C GLY A 136 -2.07 30.43 -2.29
N ASP A 137 -1.74 29.69 -1.24
CA ASP A 137 -1.39 28.27 -1.36
C ASP A 137 -2.60 27.39 -1.68
N CYS A 138 -2.39 26.31 -2.44
CA CYS A 138 -3.42 25.33 -2.72
C CYS A 138 -3.75 24.54 -1.44
N ILE A 139 -4.95 24.74 -0.88
CA ILE A 139 -5.45 23.92 0.22
C ILE A 139 -5.62 22.49 -0.31
N VAL A 140 -4.83 21.57 0.23
CA VAL A 140 -4.96 20.15 -0.08
C VAL A 140 -6.12 19.57 0.72
N GLU A 141 -7.26 19.41 0.05
CA GLU A 141 -8.40 18.68 0.60
C GLU A 141 -8.02 17.22 0.88
N CYS A 142 -8.67 16.62 1.88
CA CYS A 142 -8.50 15.19 2.16
C CYS A 142 -8.81 14.38 0.88
N PRO A 143 -7.89 13.53 0.40
CA PRO A 143 -8.08 12.81 -0.85
C PRO A 143 -9.23 11.80 -0.75
N PHE A 144 -9.67 11.45 0.46
CA PHE A 144 -10.69 10.43 0.70
C PHE A 144 -12.09 11.04 0.84
N GLN A 145 -13.02 10.60 0.01
CA GLN A 145 -14.43 10.94 0.18
C GLN A 145 -15.09 9.99 1.18
N LEU A 146 -15.05 10.36 2.45
CA LEU A 146 -15.62 9.55 3.52
C LEU A 146 -17.16 9.64 3.50
N SER A 147 -17.83 8.49 3.39
CA SER A 147 -19.30 8.44 3.42
C SER A 147 -19.81 8.87 4.82
N LYS A 148 -20.41 10.06 4.89
CA LYS A 148 -21.06 10.57 6.11
C LYS A 148 -22.31 9.76 6.51
N THR A 149 -22.91 9.03 5.56
CA THR A 149 -24.10 8.22 5.77
C THR A 149 -23.73 6.79 6.17
N GLY A 150 -24.10 6.41 7.40
CA GLY A 150 -23.83 5.11 8.00
C GLY A 150 -24.70 3.99 7.43
N PHE A 151 -24.63 3.74 6.12
CA PHE A 151 -25.21 2.51 5.58
C PHE A 151 -24.30 1.32 5.96
N PRO A 152 -24.86 0.24 6.57
CA PRO A 152 -24.10 -0.95 6.96
C PRO A 152 -23.48 -1.70 5.77
N ASP A 153 -23.93 -1.41 4.55
CA ASP A 153 -23.56 -2.15 3.33
C ASP A 153 -22.13 -1.89 2.83
N LYS A 154 -21.36 -1.01 3.48
CA LYS A 154 -19.97 -0.68 3.12
C LYS A 154 -18.97 -0.80 4.28
N SER A 155 -19.31 -1.58 5.29
CA SER A 155 -18.38 -1.92 6.38
C SER A 155 -18.01 -3.40 6.35
N CYS A 156 -16.77 -3.71 6.68
CA CYS A 156 -16.34 -5.06 6.99
C CYS A 156 -16.06 -5.19 8.49
N THR A 157 -16.42 -6.35 9.04
CA THR A 157 -16.12 -6.70 10.43
C THR A 157 -15.11 -7.82 10.40
N ILE A 158 -13.92 -7.55 10.97
CA ILE A 158 -12.78 -8.46 10.94
C ILE A 158 -12.56 -8.99 12.36
N PRO A 159 -12.89 -10.26 12.64
CA PRO A 159 -12.64 -10.88 13.92
C PRO A 159 -11.16 -10.85 14.28
N THR A 160 -10.83 -10.63 15.55
CA THR A 160 -9.42 -10.57 15.97
C THR A 160 -8.67 -11.87 15.77
N SER A 161 -9.36 -13.01 15.85
CA SER A 161 -8.81 -14.33 15.50
C SER A 161 -8.27 -14.39 14.07
N HIS A 162 -8.89 -13.67 13.13
CA HIS A 162 -8.45 -13.63 11.73
C HIS A 162 -7.18 -12.79 11.57
N LEU A 163 -7.03 -11.70 12.32
CA LEU A 163 -5.82 -10.85 12.29
C LEU A 163 -4.57 -11.58 12.79
N CYS A 164 -4.72 -12.70 13.49
CA CYS A 164 -3.60 -13.55 13.93
C CYS A 164 -3.29 -14.67 12.92
N ALA A 165 -3.96 -14.71 11.77
CA ALA A 165 -3.73 -15.73 10.75
C ALA A 165 -2.33 -15.60 10.13
N LYS A 166 -1.80 -16.72 9.66
CA LYS A 166 -0.43 -16.82 9.11
C LYS A 166 -0.20 -15.94 7.88
N ASN A 167 -1.25 -15.63 7.12
CA ASN A 167 -1.15 -14.82 5.91
C ASN A 167 -1.66 -13.42 6.21
N ALA A 168 -0.81 -12.42 5.99
CA ALA A 168 -1.16 -11.01 6.10
C ALA A 168 -2.24 -10.64 5.07
N PHE A 169 -3.30 -9.97 5.51
CA PHE A 169 -4.34 -9.43 4.61
C PHE A 169 -4.79 -8.02 5.00
N LEU A 170 -4.47 -7.58 6.21
CA LEU A 170 -4.74 -6.23 6.68
C LEU A 170 -3.42 -5.59 7.05
N HIS A 171 -3.17 -4.45 6.43
CA HIS A 171 -1.90 -3.76 6.53
C HIS A 171 -2.11 -2.32 6.99
N TYR A 172 -1.24 -1.86 7.88
CA TYR A 172 -1.25 -0.50 8.43
C TYR A 172 0.03 0.25 8.08
N ASP A 173 0.04 1.55 8.37
CA ASP A 173 1.11 2.47 7.99
C ASP A 173 1.28 2.50 6.46
N ALA A 174 0.14 2.67 5.77
CA ALA A 174 0.10 2.79 4.32
C ALA A 174 0.69 4.12 3.88
N THR A 175 1.52 4.08 2.85
CA THR A 175 2.12 5.24 2.20
C THR A 175 1.46 5.50 0.85
N ALA A 176 1.71 6.65 0.24
CA ALA A 176 1.25 6.93 -1.12
C ALA A 176 1.75 5.90 -2.15
N PRO A 177 3.04 5.48 -2.13
CA PRO A 177 3.51 4.34 -2.92
C PRO A 177 2.69 3.05 -2.73
N ASP A 178 2.28 2.74 -1.50
CA ASP A 178 1.44 1.56 -1.23
C ASP A 178 0.04 1.73 -1.85
N MET A 179 -0.56 2.92 -1.74
CA MET A 179 -1.83 3.22 -2.40
C MET A 179 -1.74 3.05 -3.92
N ILE A 180 -0.68 3.58 -4.54
CA ILE A 180 -0.46 3.45 -5.98
C ILE A 180 -0.29 1.98 -6.38
N ALA A 181 0.61 1.26 -5.69
CA ALA A 181 0.93 -0.12 -6.03
C ALA A 181 -0.23 -1.09 -5.81
N TRP A 182 -1.01 -0.90 -4.74
CA TRP A 182 -2.02 -1.87 -4.33
C TRP A 182 -3.45 -1.47 -4.72
N CYS A 183 -3.72 -0.17 -4.88
CA CYS A 183 -5.08 0.36 -5.10
C CYS A 183 -5.26 1.10 -6.43
N GLU A 184 -4.18 1.45 -7.14
CA GLU A 184 -4.20 2.19 -8.41
C GLU A 184 -3.43 1.45 -9.53
N ASP A 185 -3.39 0.12 -9.45
CA ASP A 185 -2.73 -0.77 -10.43
C ASP A 185 -1.25 -0.43 -10.72
N GLY A 186 -0.61 0.31 -9.82
CA GLY A 186 0.78 0.77 -9.95
C GLY A 186 1.01 1.88 -10.97
N GLU A 187 -0.05 2.44 -11.56
CA GLU A 187 0.06 3.46 -12.60
C GLU A 187 0.07 4.86 -11.99
N CYS A 188 1.27 5.43 -11.80
CA CYS A 188 1.37 6.81 -11.30
C CYS A 188 1.29 7.87 -12.40
N GLY A 189 1.23 7.52 -13.68
CA GLY A 189 1.26 8.50 -14.80
C GLY A 189 2.58 9.30 -14.96
N LEU A 190 3.36 9.49 -13.90
CA LEU A 190 4.58 10.31 -13.90
C LEU A 190 5.76 9.61 -14.60
N CYS A 191 5.91 8.31 -14.37
CA CYS A 191 7.06 7.53 -14.82
C CYS A 191 6.78 6.61 -16.02
N ASP A 192 5.57 6.65 -16.59
CA ASP A 192 5.14 5.73 -17.66
C ASP A 192 5.43 4.25 -17.31
N ASN A 193 5.19 3.85 -16.06
CA ASN A 193 5.52 2.52 -15.50
C ASN A 193 7.01 2.13 -15.50
N ASN A 194 7.93 3.02 -15.89
CA ASN A 194 9.37 2.75 -15.81
C ASN A 194 9.91 2.82 -14.39
N ARG A 195 9.16 3.44 -13.46
CA ARG A 195 9.49 3.61 -12.03
C ARG A 195 10.82 4.30 -11.75
N GLY A 196 11.41 4.89 -12.78
CA GLY A 196 12.63 5.68 -12.71
C GLY A 196 12.75 6.59 -13.91
N PHE A 197 13.74 7.46 -13.81
CA PHE A 197 14.02 8.53 -14.74
C PHE A 197 15.53 8.60 -14.98
N ALA A 198 15.90 8.86 -16.22
CA ALA A 198 17.27 9.19 -16.60
C ALA A 198 17.24 10.46 -17.46
N LYS A 199 18.06 11.45 -17.10
CA LYS A 199 18.13 12.74 -17.81
C LYS A 199 18.62 12.59 -19.26
N ALA A 200 19.23 11.46 -19.60
CA ALA A 200 19.77 11.15 -20.93
C ALA A 200 18.75 11.21 -22.09
N SER A 201 17.44 11.31 -21.82
CA SER A 201 16.41 11.26 -22.87
C SER A 201 15.93 12.62 -23.39
N GLY A 202 16.54 13.75 -22.99
CA GLY A 202 16.10 15.08 -23.44
C GLY A 202 14.72 15.51 -22.91
N ARG A 203 14.11 14.72 -22.01
CA ARG A 203 12.92 15.12 -21.25
C ARG A 203 13.33 15.99 -20.07
N SER A 204 12.54 17.02 -19.78
CA SER A 204 12.65 17.74 -18.52
C SER A 204 12.32 16.81 -17.36
N TRP A 205 12.98 17.04 -16.22
CA TRP A 205 12.58 16.40 -14.98
C TRP A 205 11.12 16.76 -14.64
N PRO A 206 10.33 15.82 -14.11
CA PRO A 206 9.02 16.17 -13.56
C PRO A 206 9.18 17.22 -12.44
N LYS A 207 8.16 18.05 -12.24
CA LYS A 207 8.17 19.17 -11.29
C LYS A 207 8.62 18.74 -9.88
N ILE A 208 8.07 17.63 -9.40
CA ILE A 208 8.41 17.02 -8.11
C ILE A 208 9.91 16.67 -7.95
N ILE A 209 10.64 16.43 -9.05
CA ILE A 209 12.09 16.19 -9.06
C ILE A 209 12.87 17.48 -9.37
N ASP A 210 12.27 18.45 -10.08
CA ASP A 210 12.93 19.72 -10.43
C ASP A 210 13.26 20.55 -9.18
N GLU A 211 12.52 20.38 -8.08
CA GLU A 211 12.86 20.92 -6.77
C GLU A 211 14.23 20.43 -6.25
N TRP A 212 14.69 19.27 -6.70
CA TRP A 212 15.97 18.66 -6.34
C TRP A 212 17.05 18.82 -7.42
N ARG A 213 16.76 19.61 -8.47
CA ARG A 213 17.66 19.82 -9.62
C ARG A 213 19.03 20.38 -9.24
N CYS A 214 19.11 21.06 -8.10
CA CYS A 214 20.35 21.54 -7.52
C CYS A 214 20.60 20.82 -6.20
N TRP A 215 21.44 19.80 -6.22
CA TRP A 215 21.86 19.09 -5.03
C TRP A 215 23.17 19.69 -4.50
N ASN A 216 23.20 20.14 -3.25
CA ASN A 216 24.36 20.82 -2.65
C ASN A 216 24.92 21.99 -3.49
N GLY A 217 24.05 22.73 -4.19
CA GLY A 217 24.43 23.87 -5.04
C GLY A 217 25.02 23.50 -6.40
N GLN A 218 25.02 22.21 -6.77
CA GLN A 218 25.47 21.71 -8.07
C GLN A 218 24.28 21.14 -8.86
N CYS A 219 24.24 21.42 -10.16
CA CYS A 219 23.19 20.90 -11.04
C CYS A 219 23.39 19.40 -11.28
N LEU A 220 22.30 18.62 -11.22
CA LEU A 220 22.32 17.20 -11.56
C LEU A 220 22.86 16.97 -12.99
N SER A 221 23.71 15.96 -13.15
CA SER A 221 24.35 15.62 -14.42
C SER A 221 23.35 14.99 -15.41
N THR A 222 23.78 14.74 -16.65
CA THR A 222 23.01 13.97 -17.66
C THR A 222 22.88 12.48 -17.36
N TYR A 223 23.74 11.94 -16.49
CA TYR A 223 23.78 10.53 -16.11
C TYR A 223 23.11 10.23 -14.77
N THR A 224 22.76 11.27 -14.00
CA THR A 224 21.98 11.13 -12.77
C THR A 224 20.67 10.40 -13.08
N LYS A 225 20.45 9.29 -12.35
CA LYS A 225 19.19 8.56 -12.35
C LYS A 225 18.40 8.96 -11.11
N SER A 226 17.08 8.89 -11.21
CA SER A 226 16.21 9.05 -10.05
C SER A 226 15.08 8.03 -10.14
N LEU A 227 14.80 7.35 -9.05
CA LEU A 227 13.58 6.56 -8.92
C LEU A 227 12.35 7.46 -8.90
N CYS A 228 11.19 6.94 -9.30
CA CYS A 228 9.96 7.71 -9.30
C CYS A 228 9.50 7.99 -7.85
N PRO A 229 9.38 9.25 -7.41
CA PRO A 229 9.02 9.56 -6.03
C PRO A 229 7.60 9.11 -5.66
N LEU A 230 6.67 9.06 -6.63
CA LEU A 230 5.32 8.55 -6.40
C LEU A 230 5.30 7.02 -6.28
N CYS A 231 5.94 6.31 -7.21
CA CYS A 231 5.94 4.85 -7.17
C CYS A 231 6.81 4.29 -6.05
N MET A 232 7.94 4.93 -5.73
CA MET A 232 8.99 4.36 -4.87
C MET A 232 9.08 5.06 -3.50
N GLY A 233 8.58 6.30 -3.41
CA GLY A 233 8.69 7.18 -2.25
C GLY A 233 9.74 8.27 -2.42
N ILE A 234 9.49 9.44 -1.82
CA ILE A 234 10.38 10.62 -1.90
C ILE A 234 11.80 10.28 -1.42
N GLU A 235 11.93 9.64 -0.26
CA GLU A 235 13.24 9.33 0.30
C GLU A 235 14.05 8.40 -0.61
N TYR A 236 13.40 7.40 -1.23
CA TYR A 236 14.05 6.52 -2.20
C TYR A 236 14.47 7.26 -3.48
N ALA A 237 13.61 8.15 -3.99
CA ALA A 237 13.95 8.97 -5.15
C ALA A 237 15.14 9.90 -4.88
N ARG A 238 15.21 10.46 -3.67
CA ARG A 238 16.31 11.30 -3.19
C ARG A 238 17.61 10.51 -3.01
N THR A 239 17.56 9.38 -2.31
CA THR A 239 18.72 8.48 -2.15
C THR A 239 19.25 8.01 -3.50
N SER A 240 18.36 7.66 -4.44
CA SER A 240 18.73 7.30 -5.80
C SER A 240 19.53 8.41 -6.52
N ILE A 241 19.10 9.67 -6.37
CA ILE A 241 19.84 10.82 -6.89
C ILE A 241 21.20 10.94 -6.20
N GLU A 242 21.25 10.84 -4.86
CA GLU A 242 22.50 10.95 -4.09
C GLU A 242 23.53 9.89 -4.50
N GLU A 243 23.10 8.63 -4.63
CA GLU A 243 23.98 7.52 -5.02
C GLU A 243 24.49 7.68 -6.44
N THR A 244 23.63 8.08 -7.40
CA THR A 244 24.07 8.32 -8.78
C THR A 244 24.95 9.59 -8.90
N TYR A 245 24.74 10.58 -8.03
CA TYR A 245 25.48 11.83 -8.03
C TYR A 245 26.91 11.71 -7.47
N LYS A 246 27.10 10.94 -6.40
CA LYS A 246 28.44 10.67 -5.81
C LYS A 246 29.39 10.05 -6.84
N ASP A 247 28.83 9.34 -7.79
CA ASP A 247 29.54 8.44 -8.68
C ASP A 247 29.93 9.01 -10.04
N ASP A 248 29.20 10.03 -10.52
CA ASP A 248 29.60 10.81 -11.69
C ASP A 248 30.99 11.47 -11.53
N ALA A 249 31.49 11.56 -10.30
CA ALA A 249 32.82 12.08 -9.98
C ALA A 249 33.89 11.00 -9.74
N TYR A 250 33.54 9.71 -9.63
CA TYR A 250 34.39 8.72 -8.95
C TYR A 250 34.85 7.52 -9.78
N TYR A 251 34.11 7.06 -10.80
CA TYR A 251 34.53 5.86 -11.55
C TYR A 251 35.64 6.13 -12.55
N SER A 252 36.83 5.62 -12.23
CA SER A 252 38.03 5.76 -13.05
C SER A 252 38.19 4.63 -14.07
N THR A 253 37.42 3.53 -13.90
CA THR A 253 37.48 2.34 -14.75
C THR A 253 36.09 1.78 -15.07
N GLU A 254 35.95 1.09 -16.21
CA GLU A 254 34.69 0.45 -16.61
C GLU A 254 34.21 -0.63 -15.62
N GLY A 255 35.12 -1.33 -14.94
CA GLY A 255 34.78 -2.41 -14.00
C GLY A 255 34.02 -1.93 -12.78
N GLU A 256 34.45 -0.82 -12.18
CA GLU A 256 33.81 -0.23 -10.99
C GLU A 256 32.37 0.25 -11.29
N PHE A 257 32.13 0.74 -12.52
CA PHE A 257 30.80 1.16 -12.95
C PHE A 257 29.80 -0.01 -13.02
N TYR A 258 30.21 -1.17 -13.55
CA TYR A 258 29.31 -2.34 -13.65
C TYR A 258 28.98 -2.94 -12.29
N GLU A 259 29.93 -2.97 -11.36
CA GLU A 259 29.69 -3.44 -9.99
C GLU A 259 28.67 -2.56 -9.27
N TRP A 260 28.82 -1.24 -9.38
CA TRP A 260 27.85 -0.31 -8.83
C TRP A 260 26.48 -0.43 -9.48
N GLU A 261 26.40 -0.53 -10.80
CA GLU A 261 25.11 -0.66 -11.49
C GLU A 261 24.37 -1.93 -11.04
N ALA A 262 25.09 -3.02 -10.76
CA ALA A 262 24.51 -4.23 -10.19
C ALA A 262 23.96 -4.00 -8.78
N MET A 263 24.73 -3.37 -7.89
CA MET A 263 24.29 -3.05 -6.52
C MET A 263 23.09 -2.10 -6.51
N TYR A 264 23.10 -1.08 -7.37
CA TYR A 264 22.00 -0.14 -7.51
C TYR A 264 20.72 -0.85 -7.97
N ARG A 265 20.82 -1.76 -8.95
CA ARG A 265 19.67 -2.57 -9.43
C ARG A 265 19.16 -3.52 -8.38
N GLU A 266 20.04 -4.12 -7.56
CA GLU A 266 19.62 -4.98 -6.46
C GLU A 266 18.80 -4.18 -5.44
N TRP A 267 19.29 -3.02 -5.02
CA TRP A 267 18.57 -2.11 -4.12
C TRP A 267 17.23 -1.63 -4.69
N GLU A 268 17.18 -1.28 -5.98
CA GLU A 268 15.93 -0.94 -6.68
C GLU A 268 14.94 -2.12 -6.64
N ASN A 269 15.40 -3.33 -6.97
CA ASN A 269 14.57 -4.52 -7.01
C ASN A 269 14.02 -4.90 -5.61
N GLU A 270 14.84 -4.78 -4.56
CA GLU A 270 14.37 -5.01 -3.18
C GLU A 270 13.17 -4.12 -2.85
N ARG A 271 13.24 -2.83 -3.22
CA ARG A 271 12.13 -1.89 -3.00
C ARG A 271 10.91 -2.21 -3.88
N LEU A 272 11.11 -2.62 -5.13
CA LEU A 272 10.02 -3.03 -6.02
C LEU A 272 9.29 -4.27 -5.48
N VAL A 273 10.02 -5.23 -4.91
CA VAL A 273 9.44 -6.40 -4.23
C VAL A 273 8.67 -5.98 -2.97
N GLU A 274 9.22 -5.09 -2.15
CA GLU A 274 8.55 -4.58 -0.94
C GLU A 274 7.19 -3.94 -1.26
N LEU A 275 7.14 -3.16 -2.34
CA LEU A 275 5.93 -2.48 -2.80
C LEU A 275 4.98 -3.39 -3.57
N GLY A 276 5.39 -4.62 -3.89
CA GLY A 276 4.57 -5.59 -4.60
C GLY A 276 4.52 -5.39 -6.11
N TYR A 277 5.43 -4.61 -6.69
CA TYR A 277 5.56 -4.46 -8.15
C TYR A 277 6.25 -5.66 -8.81
N LEU A 278 7.03 -6.42 -8.05
CA LEU A 278 7.69 -7.66 -8.48
C LEU A 278 7.24 -8.82 -7.60
N HIS A 279 7.18 -10.02 -8.17
CA HIS A 279 6.81 -11.28 -7.52
C HIS A 279 7.92 -12.31 -7.69
#